data_AF-A0A1G9ZHV6-F1
#
_entry.id   AF-A0A1G9ZHV6-F1
#
_cell.length_a   1.000
_cell.length_b   1.000
_cell.length_c   1.000
_cell.angle_alpha   90.00
_cell.angle_beta   90.00
_cell.angle_gamma   90.00
#
_symmetry.space_group_name_H-M   'P 1'
#
loop_
_entity.id
_entity.type
_entity.pdbx_description
1 polymer ?
#
loop_
_entity_poly.entity_id
_entity_poly.type
_entity_poly.pdbx_seq_one_letter_code
_entity_poly.pdbx_strand_id
1 'polypeptide(L)'
;MFKKTQIKKGFTLIEILIVVAIIGILAAIAIPQYAKYKKTSLQTVIEAQLTECANILGARYAENGTKNYNCQVFNNTVSLVLDDTSGQITVAGRGQIIYRENVFNCSITTVNHSSKTVCTPQ
;
A
#
# COMPACT_ATOMS: atom_id res chain seq x y z
N MET A 1 -40.42 -33.43 -43.74
CA MET A 1 -39.90 -32.38 -42.83
C MET A 1 -39.14 -33.05 -41.69
N PHE A 2 -37.81 -33.15 -41.81
CA PHE A 2 -36.97 -33.84 -40.81
C PHE A 2 -36.72 -32.92 -39.61
N LYS A 3 -37.29 -33.28 -38.46
CA LYS A 3 -37.14 -32.53 -37.21
C LYS A 3 -35.80 -32.92 -36.59
N LYS A 4 -34.81 -32.02 -36.67
CA LYS A 4 -33.48 -32.18 -36.09
C LYS A 4 -33.62 -32.18 -34.55
N THR A 5 -33.55 -33.35 -33.92
CA THR A 5 -33.55 -33.44 -32.44
C THR A 5 -32.26 -32.85 -31.91
N GLN A 6 -32.35 -31.66 -31.33
CA GLN A 6 -31.24 -31.00 -30.64
C GLN A 6 -30.92 -31.82 -29.38
N ILE A 7 -29.78 -32.52 -29.39
CA ILE A 7 -29.26 -33.21 -28.20
C ILE A 7 -28.89 -32.11 -27.20
N LYS A 8 -29.67 -31.96 -26.13
CA LYS A 8 -29.32 -31.08 -25.03
C LYS A 8 -28.09 -31.67 -24.31
N LYS A 9 -26.89 -31.16 -24.64
CA LYS A 9 -25.67 -31.44 -23.88
C LYS A 9 -25.78 -30.72 -22.53
N GLY A 10 -26.23 -31.43 -21.50
CA GLY A 10 -26.18 -30.97 -20.12
C GLY A 10 -24.78 -31.13 -19.55
N PHE A 11 -24.41 -30.23 -18.64
CA PHE A 11 -23.20 -30.36 -17.82
C PHE A 11 -23.36 -31.55 -16.87
N THR A 12 -22.34 -32.38 -16.73
CA THR A 12 -22.37 -33.51 -15.79
C THR A 12 -22.03 -33.04 -14.37
N LEU A 13 -22.61 -33.70 -13.36
CA LEU A 13 -22.28 -33.42 -11.95
C LEU A 13 -20.80 -33.66 -11.66
N ILE A 14 -20.20 -34.65 -12.31
CA ILE A 14 -18.79 -34.98 -12.14
C ILE A 14 -17.87 -33.90 -12.72
N GLU A 15 -18.26 -33.26 -13.83
CA GLU A 15 -17.51 -32.12 -14.38
C GLU A 15 -17.53 -30.94 -13.42
N ILE A 16 -18.66 -30.61 -12.79
CA ILE A 16 -18.72 -29.53 -11.79
C ILE A 16 -17.87 -29.88 -10.56
N LEU A 17 -17.88 -31.14 -10.11
CA LEU A 17 -17.12 -31.56 -8.93
C LEU A 17 -15.61 -31.38 -9.11
N ILE A 18 -15.08 -31.81 -10.26
CA ILE A 18 -13.64 -31.65 -10.57
C ILE A 18 -13.28 -30.16 -10.70
N VAL A 19 -14.13 -29.36 -11.34
CA VAL A 19 -13.88 -27.92 -11.51
C VAL A 19 -13.80 -27.20 -10.16
N VAL A 20 -14.75 -27.47 -9.25
CA VAL A 20 -14.75 -26.87 -7.91
C VAL A 20 -13.53 -27.32 -7.10
N ALA A 21 -13.11 -28.58 -7.23
CA ALA A 21 -11.89 -29.08 -6.58
C ALA A 21 -10.64 -28.32 -7.04
N ILE A 22 -10.48 -28.10 -8.35
CA ILE A 22 -9.33 -27.35 -8.90
C ILE A 22 -9.38 -25.88 -8.46
N ILE A 23 -10.54 -25.22 -8.57
CA ILE A 23 -10.71 -23.83 -8.13
C ILE A 23 -10.42 -23.69 -6.64
N GLY A 24 -10.82 -24.66 -5.81
CA GLY A 24 -10.52 -24.68 -4.38
C GLY A 24 -9.02 -24.66 -4.08
N ILE A 25 -8.24 -25.48 -4.78
CA ILE A 25 -6.76 -25.52 -4.63
C ILE A 25 -6.14 -24.19 -5.07
N LEU A 26 -6.56 -23.66 -6.22
CA LEU A 26 -6.05 -22.38 -6.73
C LEU A 26 -6.39 -21.22 -5.79
N ALA A 27 -7.62 -21.17 -5.28
CA ALA A 27 -8.08 -20.12 -4.37
C ALA A 27 -7.30 -20.13 -3.05
N ALA A 28 -6.98 -21.32 -2.51
CA ALA A 28 -6.22 -21.45 -1.27
C ALA A 28 -4.83 -20.77 -1.35
N ILE A 29 -4.19 -20.78 -2.51
CA ILE A 29 -2.88 -20.14 -2.74
C ILE A 29 -3.05 -18.68 -3.18
N ALA A 30 -3.98 -18.41 -4.09
CA ALA A 30 -4.16 -17.10 -4.70
C ALA A 30 -4.64 -16.04 -3.71
N ILE A 31 -5.54 -16.39 -2.78
CA ILE A 31 -6.12 -15.44 -1.81
C ILE A 31 -5.05 -14.83 -0.88
N PRO A 32 -4.21 -15.60 -0.15
CA PRO A 32 -3.20 -15.02 0.73
C PRO A 32 -2.12 -14.26 -0.06
N GLN A 33 -1.75 -14.74 -1.26
CA GLN A 33 -0.78 -14.07 -2.12
C GLN A 33 -1.29 -12.70 -2.60
N TYR A 34 -2.53 -12.64 -3.07
CA TYR A 34 -3.15 -11.38 -3.50
C TYR A 34 -3.28 -10.38 -2.35
N ALA A 35 -3.64 -10.85 -1.16
CA ALA A 35 -3.69 -10.00 0.04
C ALA A 35 -2.32 -9.38 0.37
N LYS A 36 -1.23 -10.17 0.30
CA LYS A 36 0.13 -9.66 0.49
C LYS A 36 0.52 -8.65 -0.58
N TYR A 37 0.26 -8.96 -1.85
CA TYR A 37 0.57 -8.06 -2.97
C TYR A 37 -0.12 -6.69 -2.81
N LYS A 38 -1.40 -6.69 -2.42
CA LYS A 38 -2.14 -5.46 -2.13
C LYS A 38 -1.54 -4.66 -0.96
N LYS A 39 -1.05 -5.32 0.10
CA LYS A 39 -0.37 -4.62 1.20
C LYS A 39 0.93 -3.97 0.74
N THR A 40 1.74 -4.68 -0.03
CA THR A 40 3.01 -4.14 -0.57
C THR A 40 2.78 -3.00 -1.55
N SER A 41 1.77 -3.09 -2.42
CA SER A 41 1.45 -1.98 -3.34
C SER A 41 1.01 -0.72 -2.59
N LEU A 42 0.21 -0.87 -1.54
CA LEU A 42 -0.16 0.24 -0.66
C LEU A 42 1.07 0.82 0.05
N GLN A 43 1.97 -0.02 0.56
CA GLN A 43 3.21 0.43 1.20
C GLN A 43 4.04 1.32 0.26
N THR A 44 4.24 0.91 -0.98
CA THR A 44 5.01 1.70 -1.97
C THR A 44 4.36 3.06 -2.25
N VAL A 45 3.03 3.12 -2.34
CA VAL A 45 2.31 4.39 -2.54
C VAL A 45 2.45 5.32 -1.34
N ILE A 46 2.37 4.77 -0.12
CA ILE A 46 2.54 5.52 1.12
C ILE A 46 3.96 6.10 1.21
N GLU A 47 4.98 5.28 0.95
CA GLU A 47 6.38 5.70 0.97
C GLU A 47 6.66 6.81 -0.06
N ALA A 48 6.04 6.73 -1.24
CA ALA A 48 6.16 7.75 -2.27
C ALA A 48 5.52 9.09 -1.83
N GLN A 49 4.30 9.06 -1.29
CA GLN A 49 3.62 10.27 -0.79
C GLN A 49 4.38 10.94 0.36
N LEU A 50 4.91 10.14 1.29
CA LEU A 50 5.61 10.67 2.44
C LEU A 50 7.00 11.21 2.07
N THR A 51 7.68 10.59 1.08
CA THR A 51 8.90 11.15 0.48
C THR A 51 8.62 12.49 -0.20
N GLU A 52 7.51 12.61 -0.93
CA GLU A 52 7.11 13.88 -1.54
C GLU A 52 6.88 14.97 -0.48
N CYS A 53 6.21 14.63 0.62
CA CYS A 53 6.04 15.56 1.73
C CYS A 53 7.36 15.97 2.40
N ALA A 54 8.34 15.08 2.47
CA ALA A 54 9.68 15.42 2.96
C ALA A 54 10.37 16.43 2.02
N ASN A 55 10.26 16.24 0.71
CA ASN A 55 10.78 17.19 -0.28
C ASN A 55 10.12 18.57 -0.16
N ILE A 56 8.80 18.60 0.02
CA ILE A 56 8.03 19.85 0.22
C ILE A 56 8.49 20.55 1.50
N LEU A 57 8.69 19.83 2.62
CA LEU A 57 9.21 20.43 3.85
C LEU A 57 10.62 20.99 3.64
N GLY A 58 11.49 20.27 2.92
CA GLY A 58 12.82 20.77 2.56
C GLY A 58 12.77 22.07 1.76
N ALA A 59 11.89 22.17 0.77
CA ALA A 59 11.68 23.39 -0.02
C ALA A 59 11.14 24.54 0.85
N ARG A 60 10.13 24.29 1.68
CA ARG A 60 9.54 25.31 2.59
C ARG A 60 10.52 25.80 3.65
N TYR A 61 11.42 24.94 4.10
CA TYR A 61 12.50 25.34 4.98
C TYR A 61 13.46 26.30 4.28
N ALA A 62 13.84 26.01 3.02
CA ALA A 62 14.70 26.88 2.24
C ALA A 62 14.04 28.23 1.89
N GLU A 63 12.73 28.25 1.67
CA GLU A 63 11.98 29.47 1.32
C GLU A 63 11.72 30.37 2.55
N ASN A 64 11.21 29.79 3.64
CA ASN A 64 10.64 30.56 4.76
C ASN A 64 11.05 30.03 6.15
N GLY A 65 12.03 29.12 6.24
CA GLY A 65 12.49 28.56 7.52
C GLY A 65 11.47 27.67 8.23
N THR A 66 10.47 27.14 7.51
CA THR A 66 9.44 26.27 8.10
C THR A 66 10.06 24.94 8.53
N LYS A 67 9.95 24.60 9.81
CA LYS A 67 10.48 23.34 10.37
C LYS A 67 9.43 22.24 10.55
N ASN A 68 8.14 22.61 10.52
CA ASN A 68 7.04 21.68 10.75
C ASN A 68 6.11 21.68 9.54
N TYR A 69 5.75 20.50 9.05
CA TYR A 69 4.81 20.36 7.95
C TYR A 69 3.84 19.20 8.18
N ASN A 70 2.54 19.48 8.10
CA ASN A 70 1.50 18.45 8.16
C ASN A 70 1.21 17.94 6.76
N CYS A 71 1.73 16.77 6.46
CA CYS A 71 1.50 16.02 5.24
C CYS A 71 0.16 15.27 5.32
N GLN A 72 -0.59 15.21 4.21
CA GLN A 72 -1.71 14.29 4.09
C GLN A 72 -1.25 13.05 3.31
N VAL A 73 -1.34 11.87 3.93
CA VAL A 73 -1.14 10.59 3.25
C VAL A 73 -2.46 9.83 3.33
N PHE A 74 -3.14 9.73 2.19
CA PHE A 74 -4.57 9.41 2.14
C PHE A 74 -5.39 10.34 3.06
N ASN A 75 -6.14 9.76 4.01
CA ASN A 75 -6.96 10.50 4.98
C ASN A 75 -6.24 10.64 6.34
N ASN A 76 -4.92 10.44 6.38
CA ASN A 76 -4.12 10.54 7.60
C ASN A 76 -3.28 11.80 7.54
N THR A 77 -3.22 12.51 8.67
CA THR A 77 -2.28 13.61 8.84
C THR A 77 -1.01 13.08 9.48
N VAL A 78 0.13 13.29 8.81
CA VAL A 78 1.46 12.94 9.30
C VAL A 78 2.25 14.23 9.46
N SER A 79 2.66 14.53 10.69
CA SER A 79 3.49 15.71 10.96
C SER A 79 4.96 15.37 10.73
N LEU A 80 5.62 16.13 9.88
CA LEU A 80 7.05 16.07 9.63
C LEU A 80 7.74 17.22 10.36
N VAL A 81 8.89 16.92 10.94
CA VAL A 81 9.73 17.88 11.68
C VAL A 81 11.13 17.83 11.11
N LEU A 82 11.65 18.99 10.72
CA LEU A 82 13.03 19.21 10.34
C LEU A 82 13.81 19.72 11.54
N ASP A 83 14.90 19.04 11.85
CA ASP A 83 15.91 19.50 12.79
C ASP A 83 16.95 20.34 12.05
N ASP A 84 17.04 21.63 12.38
CA ASP A 84 17.95 22.59 11.73
C ASP A 84 19.41 22.39 12.13
N THR A 85 19.67 21.66 13.21
CA THR A 85 21.04 21.34 13.64
C THR A 85 21.58 20.15 12.84
N SER A 86 20.76 19.10 12.67
CA SER A 86 21.18 17.87 11.98
C SER A 86 20.80 17.85 10.48
N GLY A 87 19.92 18.74 10.03
CA GLY A 87 19.36 18.76 8.67
C GLY A 87 18.44 17.58 8.38
N GLN A 88 18.04 16.80 9.39
CA GLN A 88 17.25 15.59 9.21
C GLN A 88 15.75 15.90 9.28
N ILE A 89 14.99 15.29 8.38
CA ILE A 89 13.54 15.26 8.43
C ILE A 89 13.10 13.98 9.14
N THR A 90 12.23 14.13 10.12
CA THR A 90 11.68 13.05 10.94
C THR A 90 10.16 13.11 10.96
N VAL A 91 9.52 11.97 11.23
CA VAL A 91 8.07 11.90 11.45
C VAL A 91 7.79 12.13 12.93
N ALA A 92 6.96 13.11 13.26
CA ALA A 92 6.50 13.34 14.62
C ALA A 92 5.45 12.31 15.05
N GLY A 93 5.54 11.87 16.30
CA GLY A 93 4.64 10.88 16.88
C GLY A 93 4.92 9.46 16.36
N ARG A 94 3.85 8.66 16.18
CA ARG A 94 3.97 7.23 15.84
C ARG A 94 4.12 6.94 14.34
N GLY A 95 4.02 7.96 13.48
CA GLY A 95 4.11 7.82 12.02
C GLY A 95 3.14 6.79 11.43
N GLN A 96 1.98 6.62 12.06
CA GLN A 96 1.02 5.57 11.72
C GLN A 96 0.07 6.06 10.63
N ILE A 97 -0.10 5.25 9.58
CA ILE A 97 -0.99 5.53 8.45
C ILE A 97 -1.99 4.39 8.36
N ILE A 98 -3.27 4.73 8.47
CA ILE A 98 -4.37 3.77 8.46
C ILE A 98 -5.08 3.87 7.12
N TYR A 99 -5.13 2.77 6.38
CA TYR A 99 -5.87 2.68 5.13
C TYR A 99 -6.71 1.41 5.10
N ARG A 100 -8.03 1.58 5.21
CA ARG A 100 -8.99 0.50 5.42
C ARG A 100 -8.63 -0.27 6.69
N GLU A 101 -8.43 -1.58 6.61
CA GLU A 101 -8.05 -2.44 7.74
C GLU A 101 -6.52 -2.58 7.90
N ASN A 102 -5.73 -1.84 7.11
CA ASN A 102 -4.27 -1.93 7.15
C ASN A 102 -3.70 -0.74 7.92
N VAL A 103 -2.73 -1.04 8.77
CA VAL A 103 -1.97 -0.07 9.54
C VAL A 103 -0.52 -0.15 9.09
N PHE A 104 0.06 0.99 8.75
CA PHE A 104 1.46 1.11 8.33
C PHE A 104 2.19 2.02 9.31
N ASN A 105 3.33 1.56 9.81
CA ASN A 105 4.22 2.38 10.63
C ASN A 105 5.32 2.92 9.73
N CYS A 106 5.39 4.23 9.58
CA CYS A 106 6.33 4.90 8.70
C CYS A 106 7.34 5.70 9.50
N SER A 107 8.60 5.62 9.06
CA SER A 107 9.68 6.46 9.54
C SER A 107 10.45 7.04 8.35
N ILE A 108 11.05 8.19 8.58
CA ILE A 108 12.02 8.80 7.66
C ILE A 108 13.37 8.74 8.35
N THR A 109 14.36 8.20 7.66
CA THR A 109 15.75 8.18 8.14
C THR A 109 16.60 8.89 7.11
N THR A 110 17.38 9.88 7.55
CA THR A 110 18.29 10.61 6.66
C THR A 110 19.68 10.03 6.81
N VAL A 111 20.24 9.51 5.71
CA VAL A 111 21.62 9.02 5.64
C VAL A 111 22.34 9.72 4.50
N ASN A 112 23.50 10.31 4.76
CA ASN A 112 24.33 10.98 3.74
C ASN A 112 23.54 11.98 2.86
N HIS A 113 22.78 12.89 3.50
CA HIS A 113 21.91 13.88 2.84
C HIS A 113 20.76 13.31 1.99
N SER A 114 20.51 12.00 2.08
CA SER A 114 19.40 11.35 1.38
C SER A 114 18.39 10.86 2.40
N SER A 115 17.19 11.45 2.40
CA SER A 115 16.08 11.02 3.25
C SER A 115 15.42 9.79 2.64
N LYS A 116 15.49 8.66 3.35
CA LYS A 116 14.82 7.42 2.98
C LYS A 116 13.57 7.25 3.83
N THR A 117 12.43 7.17 3.16
CA THR A 117 11.17 6.78 3.79
C THR A 117 11.05 5.27 3.82
N VAL A 118 10.68 4.71 4.96
CA VAL A 118 10.39 3.27 5.11
C VAL A 118 9.08 3.12 5.86
N CYS A 119 8.17 2.32 5.31
CA CYS A 119 6.91 1.99 5.95
C CYS A 119 6.79 0.47 6.11
N THR A 120 6.38 0.00 7.28
CA THR A 120 6.13 -1.43 7.51
C THR A 120 4.66 -1.68 7.81
N PRO A 121 4.01 -2.65 7.14
CA PRO A 121 2.67 -3.07 7.53
C PRO A 121 2.70 -3.76 8.89
N GLN A 122 1.71 -3.46 9.74
CA GLN A 122 1.42 -4.19 10.97
C GLN A 122 0.68 -5.50 10.69
#